data_AF-A0A401RFK7-F1
#
_entry.id   AF-A0A401RFK7-F1
#
_cell.length_a   1.000
_cell.length_b   1.000
_cell.length_c   1.000
_cell.angle_alpha   90.00
_cell.angle_beta   90.00
_cell.angle_gamma   90.00
#
_symmetry.space_group_name_H-M   'P 1'
#
loop_
_entity.id
_entity.type
_entity.pdbx_description
1 polymer ?
#
loop_
_entity_poly.entity_id
_entity_poly.type
_entity_poly.pdbx_seq_one_letter_code
_entity_poly.pdbx_strand_id
1 'polypeptide(L)' 'MALLVHLKTVTDLRGRGDRIAKVAFRGLSFYTRVIENCEDEAPFDEGLVWSIIHSDTGFKLSGAVEDTTLCDR' A
#
# COMPACT_ATOMS: atom_id res chain seq x y z
N MET A 1 10.27 -11.88 -15.46
CA MET A 1 10.22 -12.13 -13.99
C MET A 1 9.17 -11.19 -13.40
N ALA A 2 8.56 -11.51 -12.25
CA ALA A 2 7.57 -10.65 -11.59
C ALA A 2 7.83 -10.59 -10.08
N LEU A 3 7.72 -9.41 -9.48
CA LEU A 3 7.70 -9.23 -8.02
C LEU A 3 6.24 -9.21 -7.58
N LEU A 4 5.93 -10.01 -6.57
CA LEU A 4 4.58 -10.16 -6.06
C LEU A 4 4.59 -9.78 -4.58
N VAL A 5 3.85 -8.72 -4.23
CA VAL A 5 3.75 -8.21 -2.85
C VAL A 5 2.32 -8.43 -2.37
N HIS A 6 2.16 -9.24 -1.33
CA HIS A 6 0.90 -9.36 -0.62
C HIS A 6 0.89 -8.38 0.55
N LEU A 7 0.06 -7.36 0.45
CA LEU A 7 -0.25 -6.54 1.61
C LEU A 7 -1.37 -7.24 2.38
N LYS A 8 -1.01 -7.90 3.48
CA LYS A 8 -1.96 -8.65 4.31
C LYS A 8 -2.79 -7.72 5.19
N THR A 9 -2.15 -7.19 6.23
CA THR A 9 -2.77 -6.35 7.23
C THR A 9 -1.80 -5.24 7.62
N VAL A 10 -2.35 -4.07 7.92
CA VAL A 10 -1.63 -2.99 8.61
C VAL A 10 -2.26 -2.87 9.98
N THR A 11 -1.45 -3.06 11.03
CA THR A 11 -1.84 -2.97 12.44
C THR A 11 -1.21 -1.71 13.07
N ASP A 12 -1.63 -1.34 14.27
CA ASP A 12 -1.14 -0.15 14.99
C ASP A 12 -1.57 1.18 14.32
N LEU A 13 -2.71 1.17 13.63
CA LEU A 13 -3.28 2.37 13.03
C LEU A 13 -3.99 3.19 14.11
N ARG A 14 -3.52 4.42 14.31
CA ARG A 14 -4.08 5.29 15.34
C ARG A 14 -5.41 5.90 14.87
N GLY A 15 -6.51 5.33 15.35
CA GLY A 15 -7.86 5.89 15.25
C GLY A 15 -8.65 5.44 14.02
N ARG A 16 -9.98 5.56 14.13
CA ARG A 16 -10.95 5.14 13.12
C ARG A 16 -10.97 6.10 11.93
N GLY A 17 -10.68 5.62 10.73
CA GLY A 17 -10.66 6.46 9.52
C GLY A 17 -10.35 5.67 8.25
N ASP A 18 -10.51 6.33 7.11
CA ASP A 18 -10.31 5.73 5.79
C ASP A 18 -8.83 5.63 5.47
N ARG A 19 -8.34 4.40 5.27
CA ARG A 19 -6.92 4.11 5.05
C ARG A 19 -6.67 3.69 3.62
N ILE A 20 -5.64 4.26 3.00
CA ILE A 20 -5.14 3.84 1.70
C ILE A 20 -3.67 3.51 1.82
N ALA A 21 -3.24 2.36 1.31
CA ALA A 21 -1.84 2.03 1.23
C ALA A 21 -1.32 2.36 -0.16
N LYS A 22 -0.18 3.06 -0.21
CA LYS A 22 0.61 3.24 -1.43
C LYS A 22 1.85 2.38 -1.35
N VAL A 23 1.98 1.49 -2.33
CA VAL A 23 3.16 0.65 -2.49
C VAL A 23 3.90 1.13 -3.73
N ALA A 24 5.12 1.61 -3.55
CA ALA A 24 5.96 2.05 -4.64
C ALA A 24 7.14 1.10 -4.84
N PHE A 25 7.30 0.62 -6.06
CA PHE A 25 8.42 -0.22 -6.45
C PHE A 25 9.00 0.23 -7.79
N ARG A 26 10.29 0.58 -7.81
CA ARG A 26 11.03 1.04 -9.01
C ARG A 26 10.37 2.21 -9.75
N GLY A 27 9.70 3.12 -9.03
CA GLY A 27 8.98 4.26 -9.61
C GLY A 27 7.56 3.93 -10.09
N LEU A 28 7.13 2.68 -10.00
CA LEU A 28 5.74 2.27 -10.19
C LEU A 28 5.02 2.29 -8.84
N SER A 29 4.18 3.30 -8.64
CA SER A 29 3.29 3.39 -7.48
C SER A 29 1.96 2.71 -7.78
N PHE A 30 1.57 1.78 -6.92
CA PHE A 30 0.23 1.21 -6.89
C PHE A 30 -0.45 1.66 -5.60
N TYR A 31 -1.70 2.05 -5.75
CA TYR A 31 -2.59 2.32 -4.64
C TYR A 31 -3.46 1.09 -4.43
N THR A 32 -3.63 0.69 -3.18
CA THR A 32 -4.61 -0.33 -2.83
C THR A 32 -6.00 0.27 -2.81
N ARG A 33 -7.01 -0.60 -2.68
CA ARG A 33 -8.35 -0.18 -2.31
C ARG A 33 -8.33 0.61 -0.99
N VAL A 34 -9.22 1.60 -0.89
CA VAL A 34 -9.48 2.33 0.35
C VAL A 34 -10.21 1.39 1.29
N ILE A 35 -9.71 1.24 2.52
CA ILE A 35 -10.39 0.53 3.59
C ILE A 35 -11.10 1.58 4.44
N GLU A 36 -12.41 1.67 4.27
CA GLU A 36 -13.27 2.56 5.04
C GLU A 36 -13.55 1.96 6.43
N ASN A 37 -13.74 2.83 7.43
CA ASN A 37 -14.06 2.43 8.81
C ASN A 37 -13.04 1.45 9.44
N CYS A 38 -11.77 1.62 9.09
CA CYS A 38 -10.70 0.85 9.69
C CYS A 38 -10.34 1.45 11.06
N GLU A 39 -10.38 0.63 12.12
CA GLU A 39 -10.00 1.04 13.48
C GLU A 39 -8.49 0.86 13.71
N ASP A 40 -8.10 -0.28 14.29
CA ASP A 40 -6.71 -0.59 14.63
C ASP A 40 -6.04 -1.49 13.58
N GLU A 41 -6.84 -2.28 12.85
CA GLU A 41 -6.38 -3.26 11.88
C GLU A 41 -7.06 -3.06 10.52
N ALA A 42 -6.24 -2.81 9.49
CA ALA A 42 -6.66 -2.68 8.10
C ALA A 42 -6.30 -3.95 7.32
N PRO A 43 -7.23 -4.89 7.10
CA PRO A 43 -7.01 -6.02 6.20
C PRO A 43 -7.14 -5.55 4.76
N PHE A 44 -6.00 -5.27 4.12
CA PHE A 44 -5.95 -4.97 2.70
C PHE A 44 -6.13 -6.22 1.85
N ASP A 45 -5.57 -7.36 2.29
CA ASP A 45 -5.51 -8.67 1.62
C ASP A 45 -5.38 -8.58 0.09
N GLU A 46 -4.47 -7.72 -0.38
CA GLU A 46 -4.30 -7.39 -1.79
C GLU A 46 -2.94 -7.82 -2.30
N GLY A 47 -2.95 -8.63 -3.38
CA GLY A 47 -1.75 -9.08 -4.08
C GLY A 47 -1.42 -8.13 -5.23
N LEU A 48 -0.36 -7.35 -5.07
CA LEU A 48 0.15 -6.44 -6.09
C LEU A 48 1.28 -7.12 -6.88
N VAL A 49 1.19 -7.09 -8.20
CA VAL A 49 2.16 -7.72 -9.11
C VAL A 49 2.89 -6.66 -9.93
N TRP A 50 4.21 -6.61 -9.82
CA TRP A 50 5.08 -5.80 -10.67
C TRP A 50 5.84 -6.65 -11.66
N SER A 51 5.74 -6.30 -12.93
CA SER A 51 6.64 -6.83 -13.96
C SER A 51 8.03 -6.23 -13.78
N ILE A 52 8.99 -7.05 -13.33
CA ILE A 52 10.41 -6.66 -13.29
C ILE A 52 10.98 -6.85 -14.69
N ILE A 53 10.87 -5.80 -15.49
CA ILE A 53 11.71 -5.60 -16.66
C ILE A 53 13.10 -5.26 -16.12
N HIS A 54 14.13 -5.99 -16.54
CA HIS A 54 15.49 -5.87 -15.99
C HIS A 54 15.97 -4.41 -16.07
N SER A 55 15.98 -3.72 -14.93
CA SER A 55 16.73 -2.49 -14.74
C SER A 55 17.78 -2.74 -13.66
N ASP A 56 18.98 -2.24 -13.91
CA ASP A 56 20.27 -2.65 -13.34
C ASP A 56 20.58 -2.10 -11.94
N THR A 57 19.65 -1.42 -11.27
CA THR A 57 19.96 -0.67 -10.04
C THR A 57 19.11 -1.11 -8.84
N GLY A 58 19.75 -1.13 -7.67
CA GLY A 58 19.32 -1.78 -6.43
C GLY A 58 17.84 -1.64 -6.05
N PHE A 59 17.30 -2.71 -5.46
CA PHE A 59 15.89 -2.81 -5.09
C PHE A 59 15.61 -2.04 -3.80
N LYS A 60 14.79 -0.98 -3.89
CA LYS A 60 14.21 -0.31 -2.71
C LYS A 60 12.70 -0.40 -2.78
N LEU A 61 12.11 -1.11 -1.83
CA LEU A 61 10.67 -1.19 -1.59
C LEU A 61 10.29 -0.11 -0.59
N SER A 62 9.33 0.73 -0.92
CA SER A 62 8.78 1.74 0.00
C SER A 62 7.27 1.59 0.05
N GLY A 63 6.75 1.18 1.22
CA GLY A 63 5.33 1.22 1.53
C GLY A 63 5.04 2.43 2.40
N ALA A 64 3.99 3.18 2.07
CA ALA A 64 3.46 4.26 2.89
C ALA A 64 1.95 4.05 3.05
N VAL A 65 1.44 4.21 4.27
CA VAL A 65 0.00 4.30 4.52
C VAL A 65 -0.36 5.78 4.60
N GLU A 66 -1.34 6.20 3.80
CA GLU A 66 -1.84 7.57 3.75
C GLU A 66 -3.25 7.57 4.40
N ASP A 67 -3.50 8.57 5.25
CA ASP A 67 -4.80 8.79 5.88
C ASP A 67 -5.67 9.60 4.90
N THR A 68 -6.77 9.02 4.43
CA THR A 68 -7.65 9.68 3.45
C THR A 68 -8.65 10.65 4.09
N THR A 69 -8.60 10.80 5.43
CA THR A 69 -9.50 11.64 6.23
C THR A 69 -9.32 13.15 6.05
N LEU A 70 -8.50 13.60 5.09
CA LEU A 70 -8.18 15.01 4.86
C LEU A 70 -8.80 15.63 3.59
N CYS A 71 -9.76 14.94 2.96
CA CYS A 71 -10.51 15.46 1.81
C CYS A 71 -12.02 15.54 2.07
N ASP A 72 -12.44 15.99 3.26
CA ASP A 72 -13.78 16.55 3.48
C ASP A 72 -13.64 18.01 3.93
N ARG A 73 -13.36 18.91 2.97
CA ARG A 73 -13.72 20.33 3.01
C ARG A 73 -13.48 21.04 1.68
#